data_AF-A0A0A9EDE8-F1
#
_entry.id   AF-A0A0A9EDE8-F1
#
_cell.length_a   1.000
_cell.length_b   1.000
_cell.length_c   1.000
_cell.angle_alpha   90.00
_cell.angle_beta   90.00
_cell.angle_gamma   90.00
#
_symmetry.space_group_name_H-M   'P 1'
#
loop_
_entity.id
_entity.type
_entity.pdbx_description
1 polymer ?
#
loop_
_entity_poly.entity_id
_entity_poly.type
_entity_poly.pdbx_seq_one_letter_code
_entity_poly.pdbx_strand_id
1 'polypeptide(L)'
;MATNVCQFSDSGLPLWVSAVAKNELLDAAEPGQEEQSKQAGEPEDLPSPRKLAEMMVILLKKGSPRILDSVGAVLLSTIQLALQRSEYGVVLGMTRFVCARLLGNDSLALEKLQLTRDSLRENFFEIDRYVRDEVADEDDLRQQLESAKSLIRSVLTDV
;
A
#
# COMPACT_ATOMS: atom_id res chain seq x y z
N MET A 1 -23.16 -3.77 -14.22
CA MET A 1 -22.40 -3.11 -13.14
C MET A 1 -20.95 -3.14 -13.56
N ALA A 2 -20.36 -1.97 -13.86
CA ALA A 2 -19.00 -1.90 -14.37
C ALA A 2 -18.03 -2.11 -13.20
N THR A 3 -17.22 -3.16 -13.27
CA THR A 3 -16.04 -3.30 -12.43
C THR A 3 -15.10 -2.16 -12.80
N ASN A 4 -14.93 -1.20 -11.88
CA ASN A 4 -13.94 -0.13 -12.00
C ASN A 4 -12.54 -0.75 -11.88
N VAL A 5 -12.06 -1.32 -12.98
CA VAL A 5 -10.68 -1.76 -13.11
C VAL A 5 -9.85 -0.50 -13.21
N CYS A 6 -9.26 -0.10 -12.09
CA CYS A 6 -8.38 1.05 -11.97
C CYS A 6 -7.27 0.93 -13.06
N GLN A 7 -7.33 1.79 -14.08
CA GLN A 7 -6.40 1.79 -15.20
C GLN A 7 -5.09 2.44 -14.76
N PHE A 8 -4.11 1.63 -14.37
CA PHE A 8 -2.78 2.08 -13.91
C PHE A 8 -1.75 2.27 -15.03
N SER A 9 -2.13 2.04 -16.29
CA SER A 9 -1.22 1.83 -17.43
C SER A 9 -0.46 3.07 -17.89
N ASP A 10 -0.75 4.26 -17.34
CA ASP A 10 -0.07 5.53 -17.66
C ASP A 10 0.45 6.26 -16.40
N SER A 11 0.62 5.53 -15.28
CA SER A 11 1.19 6.12 -14.07
C SER A 11 2.66 6.46 -14.31
N GLY A 12 3.04 7.74 -14.16
CA GLY A 12 4.44 8.17 -14.19
C GLY A 12 5.26 7.67 -12.99
N LEU A 13 4.75 6.67 -12.27
CA LEU A 13 5.35 6.01 -11.12
C LEU A 13 6.22 4.85 -11.60
N PRO A 14 7.24 4.46 -10.82
CA PRO A 14 7.96 3.22 -11.11
C PRO A 14 6.99 2.03 -11.16
N LEU A 15 7.08 1.21 -12.20
CA LEU A 15 6.17 0.07 -12.43
C LEU A 15 6.01 -0.86 -11.22
N TRP A 16 7.06 -1.02 -10.43
CA TRP A 16 7.03 -1.86 -9.22
C TRP A 16 6.11 -1.29 -8.14
N VAL A 17 5.97 0.04 -8.03
CA VAL A 17 5.07 0.70 -7.07
C VAL A 17 3.63 0.37 -7.42
N SER A 18 3.25 0.59 -8.68
CA SER A 18 1.90 0.32 -9.18
C SER A 18 1.57 -1.18 -9.08
N ALA A 19 2.54 -2.05 -9.35
CA ALA A 19 2.37 -3.50 -9.21
C ALA A 19 2.15 -3.93 -7.75
N VAL A 20 2.93 -3.41 -6.80
CA VAL A 20 2.77 -3.70 -5.37
C VAL A 20 1.42 -3.19 -4.87
N ALA A 21 1.08 -1.93 -5.15
CA ALA A 21 -0.18 -1.36 -4.71
C ALA A 21 -1.39 -2.13 -5.25
N LYS A 22 -1.37 -2.51 -6.54
CA LYS A 22 -2.43 -3.30 -7.16
C LYS A 22 -2.62 -4.65 -6.49
N ASN A 23 -1.54 -5.36 -6.16
CA ASN A 23 -1.64 -6.64 -5.47
C ASN A 23 -2.34 -6.51 -4.11
N GLU A 24 -1.98 -5.48 -3.33
CA GLU A 24 -2.59 -5.27 -2.02
C GLU A 24 -4.08 -4.90 -2.09
N LEU A 25 -4.50 -4.20 -3.15
CA LEU A 25 -5.92 -3.89 -3.36
C LEU A 25 -6.72 -5.12 -3.79
N LEU A 26 -6.14 -5.98 -4.64
CA LEU A 26 -6.78 -7.23 -5.07
C LEU A 26 -6.96 -8.20 -3.90
N ASP A 27 -5.91 -8.40 -3.09
CA ASP A 27 -5.96 -9.30 -1.94
C ASP A 27 -6.96 -8.82 -0.86
N ALA A 28 -7.26 -7.53 -0.81
CA ALA A 28 -8.25 -6.97 0.12
C ALA A 28 -9.70 -7.02 -0.39
N ALA A 29 -9.91 -7.24 -1.69
CA ALA A 29 -11.23 -7.29 -2.32
C ALA A 29 -11.89 -8.68 -2.21
N GLU A 30 -11.15 -9.72 -1.81
CA GLU A 30 -11.69 -11.07 -1.62
C GLU A 30 -12.16 -11.31 -0.17
N PRO A 31 -13.47 -11.16 0.08
CA PRO A 31 -14.17 -12.11 0.92
C PRO A 31 -15.54 -12.45 0.31
N GLY A 32 -15.56 -13.36 -0.67
CA GLY A 32 -16.82 -13.90 -1.19
C GLY A 32 -16.75 -14.51 -2.58
N GLN A 33 -16.76 -15.86 -2.64
CA GLN A 33 -17.06 -16.71 -3.78
C GLN A 33 -16.09 -16.68 -4.98
N GLU A 34 -15.33 -17.75 -5.13
CA GLU A 34 -15.28 -18.49 -6.40
C GLU A 34 -14.99 -19.96 -6.09
N GLU A 35 -16.07 -20.72 -5.86
CA GLU A 35 -16.04 -22.16 -6.05
C GLU A 35 -15.77 -22.45 -7.53
N GLN A 36 -14.74 -23.26 -7.79
CA GLN A 36 -14.59 -24.12 -8.96
C GLN A 36 -14.92 -23.54 -10.34
N SER A 37 -13.89 -23.19 -11.11
CA SER A 37 -13.80 -23.76 -12.46
C SER A 37 -12.35 -24.07 -12.84
N LYS A 38 -12.17 -25.29 -13.36
CA LYS A 38 -10.91 -25.83 -13.85
C LYS A 38 -10.62 -25.32 -15.27
N GLN A 39 -9.31 -25.27 -15.55
CA GLN A 39 -8.63 -25.35 -16.86
C GLN A 39 -8.61 -24.09 -17.73
N ALA A 40 -7.42 -23.51 -17.92
CA ALA A 40 -6.49 -23.96 -18.96
C ALA A 40 -5.15 -23.20 -18.89
N GLY A 41 -4.04 -23.96 -18.92
CA GLY A 41 -2.69 -23.47 -19.24
C GLY A 41 -1.93 -22.86 -18.05
N GLU A 42 -1.06 -23.66 -17.43
CA GLU A 42 0.09 -23.12 -16.69
C GLU A 42 0.95 -22.28 -17.64
N PRO A 43 1.25 -21.01 -17.31
CA PRO A 43 2.53 -20.45 -17.67
C PRO A 43 3.52 -20.82 -16.55
N GLU A 44 4.57 -21.53 -16.95
CA GLU A 44 5.75 -21.88 -16.15
C GLU A 44 6.16 -20.76 -15.18
N ASP A 45 6.30 -21.11 -13.90
CA ASP A 45 7.32 -20.68 -12.92
C ASP A 45 7.75 -19.19 -12.84
N LEU A 46 6.94 -18.23 -13.29
CA LEU A 46 7.15 -16.84 -12.87
C LEU A 46 6.59 -16.67 -11.45
N PRO A 47 7.40 -16.22 -10.47
CA PRO A 47 6.86 -15.91 -9.16
C PRO A 47 5.77 -14.86 -9.35
N SER A 48 4.55 -15.18 -8.94
CA SER A 48 3.47 -14.20 -8.95
C SER A 48 3.96 -12.94 -8.23
N PRO A 49 3.55 -11.75 -8.68
CA PRO A 49 4.03 -10.51 -8.08
C PRO A 49 3.70 -10.44 -6.56
N ARG A 50 2.70 -11.22 -6.12
CA ARG A 50 2.41 -11.53 -4.72
C ARG A 50 3.52 -12.31 -4.00
N LYS A 51 4.03 -13.41 -4.59
CA LYS A 51 5.16 -14.18 -4.01
C LYS A 51 6.42 -13.30 -3.86
N LEU A 52 6.66 -12.39 -4.80
CA LEU A 52 7.78 -11.45 -4.70
C LEU A 52 7.62 -10.49 -3.52
N ALA A 53 6.44 -9.87 -3.37
CA ALA A 53 6.13 -8.99 -2.25
C ALA A 53 6.26 -9.70 -0.90
N GLU A 54 5.78 -10.94 -0.80
CA GLU A 54 5.92 -11.78 0.39
C GLU A 54 7.40 -12.07 0.71
N MET A 55 8.21 -12.42 -0.30
CA MET A 55 9.64 -12.65 -0.13
C MET A 55 10.36 -11.39 0.34
N MET A 56 10.03 -10.22 -0.22
CA MET A 56 10.57 -8.94 0.22
C MET A 56 10.29 -8.68 1.69
N VAL A 57 9.03 -8.86 2.13
CA VAL A 57 8.64 -8.68 3.54
C VAL A 57 9.42 -9.63 4.44
N ILE A 58 9.53 -10.91 4.09
CA ILE A 58 10.28 -11.90 4.88
C ILE A 58 11.75 -11.50 5.03
N LEU A 59 12.39 -11.12 3.93
CA LEU A 59 13.80 -10.76 3.93
C LEU A 59 14.07 -9.46 4.71
N LEU A 60 13.21 -8.46 4.56
CA LEU A 60 13.35 -7.19 5.27
C LEU A 60 13.11 -7.34 6.77
N LYS A 61 12.12 -8.14 7.19
CA LYS A 61 11.85 -8.42 8.61
C LYS A 61 12.95 -9.23 9.28
N LYS A 62 13.56 -10.19 8.57
CA LYS A 62 14.67 -11.01 9.10
C LYS A 62 16.02 -10.29 9.03
N GLY A 63 16.13 -9.27 8.20
CA GLY A 63 17.36 -8.53 7.93
C GLY A 63 17.68 -7.47 8.98
N SER A 64 18.47 -6.48 8.57
CA SER A 64 18.86 -5.37 9.43
C SER A 64 17.69 -4.40 9.64
N PRO A 65 17.35 -4.04 10.91
CA PRO A 65 16.33 -3.03 11.19
C PRO A 65 16.60 -1.68 10.50
N ARG A 66 17.87 -1.31 10.28
CA ARG A 66 18.22 -0.07 9.55
C ARG A 66 17.85 -0.13 8.07
N ILE A 67 17.99 -1.30 7.46
CA ILE A 67 17.58 -1.52 6.06
C ILE A 67 16.06 -1.48 5.98
N LEU A 68 15.37 -2.18 6.89
CA LEU A 68 13.91 -2.12 6.98
C LEU A 68 13.41 -0.68 7.14
N ASP A 69 14.05 0.10 8.02
CA ASP A 69 13.67 1.49 8.28
C ASP A 69 13.85 2.38 7.04
N SER A 70 14.99 2.24 6.36
CA SER A 70 15.27 3.00 5.14
C SER A 70 14.34 2.62 4.00
N VAL A 71 14.08 1.33 3.81
CA VAL A 71 13.17 0.83 2.78
C VAL A 71 11.73 1.24 3.07
N GLY A 72 11.29 1.20 4.33
CA GLY A 72 9.99 1.70 4.75
C GLY A 72 9.80 3.17 4.37
N ALA A 73 10.76 4.03 4.70
CA ALA A 73 10.74 5.44 4.32
C ALA A 73 10.72 5.65 2.78
N VAL A 74 11.51 4.89 2.02
CA VAL A 74 11.50 4.96 0.55
C VAL A 74 10.14 4.56 -0.01
N LEU A 75 9.51 3.49 0.49
CA LEU A 75 8.17 3.07 0.08
C LEU A 75 7.14 4.17 0.35
N LEU A 76 7.20 4.77 1.55
CA LEU A 76 6.29 5.84 1.95
C LEU A 76 6.48 7.13 1.16
N SER A 77 7.69 7.42 0.66
CA SER A 77 7.91 8.59 -0.23
C SER A 77 7.10 8.51 -1.54
N THR A 78 6.72 7.29 -1.98
CA THR A 78 5.90 7.11 -3.17
C THR A 78 4.46 7.56 -2.98
N ILE A 79 3.97 7.60 -1.73
CA ILE A 79 2.61 8.05 -1.41
C ILE A 79 2.44 9.53 -1.72
N GLN A 80 3.42 10.38 -1.38
CA GLN A 80 3.37 11.81 -1.69
C GLN A 80 3.27 12.07 -3.19
N LEU A 81 4.04 11.35 -3.99
CA LEU A 81 3.99 11.45 -5.44
C LEU A 81 2.65 10.97 -6.02
N ALA A 82 2.08 9.90 -5.45
CA ALA A 82 0.77 9.40 -5.83
C ALA A 82 -0.36 10.37 -5.46
N LEU A 83 -0.29 11.03 -4.29
CA LEU A 83 -1.24 12.07 -3.87
C LEU A 83 -1.27 13.24 -4.86
N GLN A 84 -0.10 13.78 -5.21
CA GLN A 84 0.03 14.89 -6.16
C GLN A 84 -0.54 14.60 -7.56
N ARG A 85 -0.65 13.31 -7.90
CA ARG A 85 -1.17 12.83 -9.19
C ARG A 85 -2.60 12.33 -9.09
N SER A 86 -3.24 12.45 -7.92
CA SER A 86 -4.56 11.92 -7.64
C SER A 86 -4.67 10.40 -7.86
N GLU A 87 -3.56 9.66 -7.73
CA GLU A 87 -3.50 8.21 -7.85
C GLU A 87 -3.84 7.54 -6.49
N TYR A 88 -5.04 7.81 -5.95
CA TYR A 88 -5.41 7.43 -4.58
C TYR A 88 -5.52 5.91 -4.36
N GLY A 89 -5.75 5.13 -5.42
CA GLY A 89 -5.62 3.68 -5.39
C GLY A 89 -4.19 3.25 -5.04
N VAL A 90 -3.18 3.92 -5.60
CA VAL A 90 -1.76 3.65 -5.27
C VAL A 90 -1.48 4.05 -3.82
N VAL A 91 -1.99 5.20 -3.37
CA VAL A 91 -1.86 5.65 -1.97
C VAL A 91 -2.38 4.58 -1.00
N LEU A 92 -3.59 4.08 -1.22
CA LEU A 92 -4.17 3.04 -0.38
C LEU A 92 -3.40 1.72 -0.45
N GLY A 93 -3.04 1.26 -1.65
CA GLY A 93 -2.32 0.00 -1.84
C GLY A 93 -0.93 0.00 -1.20
N MET A 94 -0.16 1.09 -1.37
CA MET A 94 1.15 1.24 -0.73
C MET A 94 1.04 1.37 0.79
N THR A 95 0.03 2.10 1.29
CA THR A 95 -0.23 2.19 2.73
C THR A 95 -0.55 0.82 3.32
N ARG A 96 -1.39 0.02 2.65
CA ARG A 96 -1.66 -1.37 3.03
C ARG A 96 -0.40 -2.22 3.07
N PHE A 97 0.43 -2.15 2.02
CA PHE A 97 1.67 -2.90 1.97
C PHE A 97 2.57 -2.59 3.17
N VAL A 98 2.81 -1.31 3.45
CA VAL A 98 3.68 -0.88 4.54
C VAL A 98 3.07 -1.21 5.91
N CYS A 99 1.85 -0.73 6.19
CA CYS A 99 1.24 -0.87 7.51
C CYS A 99 0.87 -2.33 7.82
N ALA A 100 0.20 -3.03 6.92
CA ALA A 100 -0.36 -4.35 7.20
C ALA A 100 0.66 -5.49 6.98
N ARG A 101 1.45 -5.43 5.89
CA ARG A 101 2.42 -6.51 5.60
C ARG A 101 3.80 -6.25 6.19
N LEU A 102 4.39 -5.11 5.86
CA LEU A 102 5.80 -4.85 6.17
C LEU A 102 6.02 -4.58 7.66
N LEU A 103 5.16 -3.79 8.30
CA LEU A 103 5.18 -3.54 9.73
C LEU A 103 4.37 -4.62 10.46
N GLY A 104 3.11 -4.81 10.06
CA GLY A 104 2.17 -5.65 10.77
C GLY A 104 1.88 -5.10 12.17
N ASN A 105 1.42 -5.96 13.08
CA ASN A 105 0.97 -5.55 14.42
C ASN A 105 2.11 -5.41 15.45
N ASP A 106 3.37 -5.34 15.02
CA ASP A 106 4.53 -5.26 15.92
C ASP A 106 4.91 -3.80 16.23
N SER A 107 4.14 -3.17 17.12
CA SER A 107 4.34 -1.77 17.52
C SER A 107 5.72 -1.51 18.13
N LEU A 108 6.30 -2.49 18.84
CA LEU A 108 7.63 -2.39 19.43
C LEU A 108 8.75 -2.41 18.38
N ALA A 109 8.53 -3.07 17.23
CA ALA A 109 9.45 -2.98 16.11
C ALA A 109 9.42 -1.58 15.47
N LEU A 110 8.23 -0.97 15.33
CA LEU A 110 8.07 0.35 14.73
C LEU A 110 8.78 1.46 15.52
N GLU A 111 8.84 1.39 16.85
CA GLU A 111 9.60 2.36 17.68
C GLU A 111 11.09 2.44 17.31
N LYS A 112 11.65 1.36 16.75
CA LYS A 112 13.06 1.30 16.31
C LYS A 112 13.26 1.77 14.86
N LEU A 113 12.18 2.03 14.13
CA LEU A 113 12.19 2.42 12.71
C LEU A 113 11.83 3.92 12.60
N GLN A 114 12.76 4.77 13.02
CA GLN A 114 12.53 6.22 13.16
C GLN A 114 12.15 6.86 11.82
N LEU A 115 12.86 6.55 10.74
CA LEU A 115 12.59 7.13 9.42
C LEU A 115 11.20 6.74 8.90
N THR A 116 10.84 5.47 9.06
CA THR A 116 9.53 4.94 8.67
C THR A 116 8.43 5.58 9.49
N ARG A 117 8.61 5.70 10.81
CA ARG A 117 7.63 6.31 11.71
C ARG A 117 7.39 7.78 11.39
N ASP A 118 8.46 8.54 11.17
CA ASP A 118 8.34 9.96 10.83
C ASP A 118 7.73 10.14 9.43
N SER A 119 8.08 9.28 8.48
CA SER A 119 7.43 9.25 7.15
C SER A 119 5.94 8.90 7.23
N LEU A 120 5.53 7.97 8.09
CA LEU A 120 4.12 7.65 8.31
C LEU A 120 3.36 8.86 8.87
N ARG A 121 3.93 9.55 9.86
CA ARG A 121 3.34 10.76 10.44
C ARG A 121 3.15 11.85 9.38
N GLU A 122 4.16 12.10 8.57
CA GLU A 122 4.09 13.08 7.48
C GLU A 122 3.01 12.70 6.45
N ASN A 123 3.01 11.44 5.99
CA ASN A 123 2.01 10.97 5.05
C ASN A 123 0.59 11.04 5.62
N PHE A 124 0.39 10.76 6.92
CA PHE A 124 -0.91 10.91 7.56
C PHE A 124 -1.45 12.35 7.43
N PHE A 125 -0.64 13.34 7.79
CA PHE A 125 -1.06 14.74 7.72
C PHE A 125 -1.25 15.23 6.29
N GLU A 126 -0.42 14.78 5.35
CA GLU A 126 -0.60 15.10 3.93
C GLU A 126 -1.91 14.51 3.40
N ILE A 127 -2.19 13.23 3.65
CA ILE A 127 -3.46 12.60 3.24
C ILE A 127 -4.65 13.35 3.87
N ASP A 128 -4.54 13.71 5.15
CA ASP A 128 -5.57 14.45 5.87
C ASP A 128 -5.81 15.85 5.29
N ARG A 129 -4.77 16.53 4.80
CA ARG A 129 -4.92 17.78 4.01
C ARG A 129 -5.67 17.52 2.71
N TYR A 130 -5.27 16.52 1.91
CA TYR A 130 -5.91 16.22 0.63
C TYR A 130 -7.40 15.91 0.79
N VAL A 131 -7.78 15.13 1.82
CA VAL A 131 -9.18 14.81 2.13
C VAL A 131 -10.02 16.05 2.43
N ARG A 132 -9.44 17.07 3.07
CA ARG A 132 -10.15 18.32 3.39
C ARG A 132 -10.21 19.29 2.21
N ASP A 133 -9.08 19.45 1.52
CA ASP A 133 -8.82 20.64 0.71
C ASP A 133 -8.79 20.36 -0.79
N GLU A 134 -8.49 19.13 -1.22
CA GLU A 134 -8.17 18.82 -2.62
C GLU A 134 -9.10 17.77 -3.26
N VAL A 135 -9.66 16.85 -2.48
CA VAL A 135 -10.52 15.78 -3.00
C VAL A 135 -11.94 16.31 -3.20
N ALA A 136 -12.41 16.30 -4.45
CA ALA A 136 -13.80 16.57 -4.80
C ALA A 136 -14.75 15.59 -4.07
N ASP A 137 -16.06 15.87 -4.05
CA ASP A 137 -17.09 14.99 -3.45
C ASP A 137 -17.30 13.66 -4.20
N GLU A 138 -16.24 13.11 -4.81
CA GLU A 138 -16.19 11.74 -5.28
C GLU A 138 -15.98 10.81 -4.06
N ASP A 139 -17.08 10.25 -3.57
CA ASP A 139 -17.13 9.40 -2.38
C ASP A 139 -16.10 8.25 -2.42
N ASP A 140 -15.89 7.61 -3.57
CA ASP A 140 -14.95 6.51 -3.73
C ASP A 140 -13.49 6.94 -3.50
N LEU A 141 -13.10 8.08 -4.04
CA LEU A 141 -11.74 8.62 -3.92
C LEU A 141 -11.45 9.07 -2.49
N ARG A 142 -12.41 9.77 -1.87
CA ARG A 142 -12.35 10.17 -0.46
C ARG A 142 -12.26 8.96 0.45
N GLN A 143 -13.03 7.90 0.18
CA GLN A 143 -13.02 6.66 0.95
C GLN A 143 -11.65 5.95 0.88
N GLN A 144 -10.96 5.99 -0.27
CA GLN A 144 -9.61 5.41 -0.39
C GLN A 144 -8.61 6.11 0.53
N LEU A 145 -8.62 7.44 0.56
CA LEU A 145 -7.73 8.21 1.41
C LEU A 145 -8.05 8.09 2.90
N GLU A 146 -9.34 8.06 3.27
CA GLU A 146 -9.73 7.82 4.67
C GLU A 146 -9.37 6.39 5.13
N SER A 147 -9.47 5.42 4.23
CA SER A 147 -9.01 4.04 4.51
C SER A 147 -7.50 4.00 4.72
N ALA A 148 -6.72 4.75 3.94
CA ALA A 148 -5.28 4.87 4.12
C ALA A 148 -4.94 5.53 5.48
N LYS A 149 -5.60 6.62 5.84
CA LYS A 149 -5.43 7.27 7.16
C LYS A 149 -5.73 6.33 8.32
N SER A 150 -6.81 5.57 8.22
CA SER A 150 -7.20 4.58 9.24
C SER A 150 -6.10 3.52 9.44
N LEU A 151 -5.50 3.04 8.35
CA LEU A 151 -4.39 2.09 8.41
C LEU A 151 -3.16 2.69 9.06
N ILE A 152 -2.80 3.94 8.74
CA ILE A 152 -1.66 4.61 9.40
C ILE A 152 -1.93 4.77 10.90
N ARG A 153 -3.12 5.22 11.31
CA ARG A 153 -3.48 5.30 12.74
C ARG A 153 -3.42 3.96 13.47
N SER A 154 -3.73 2.85 12.79
CA SER A 154 -3.68 1.54 13.43
C SER A 154 -2.27 1.09 13.83
N VAL A 155 -1.23 1.63 13.16
CA VAL A 155 0.18 1.35 13.49
C VAL A 155 0.83 2.51 14.24
N LEU A 156 0.37 3.74 14.03
CA LEU A 156 0.89 4.97 14.62
C LEU A 156 -0.17 5.60 15.52
N THR A 157 -0.08 5.38 16.83
CA THR A 157 -1.14 5.78 17.79
C THR A 157 -1.08 7.25 18.21
N ASP A 158 -0.04 7.98 17.82
CA ASP A 158 0.21 9.38 18.18
C ASP A 158 -0.12 10.39 17.06
N VAL A 159 -1.03 10.02 16.13
CA VAL A 159 -1.53 10.85 15.02
C VAL A 159 -3.05 10.89 14.87
#